data_AF-A0A8H5DMJ3-F1
#
_entry.id   AF-A0A8H5DMJ3-F1
#
_cell.length_a   1.000
_cell.length_b   1.000
_cell.length_c   1.000
_cell.angle_alpha   90.00
_cell.angle_beta   90.00
_cell.angle_gamma   90.00
#
_symmetry.space_group_name_H-M   'P 1'
#
loop_
_entity.id
_entity.type
_entity.pdbx_description
1 polymer ?
#
loop_
_entity_poly.entity_id
_entity_poly.type
_entity_poly.pdbx_seq_one_letter_code
_entity_poly.pdbx_strand_id
1 'polypeptide(L)'
;EPNSPKIIVLEQELVRAEAESLVAEAQLSNTTREKFKAAYTYQFDALHEHCEKVAIIAGYGKHLLELIDGTPVTPGETRQTYDGYEASKAVIQDCEEAITNWVISNAAVTSKLSTRARTLAERRRNSIRPKGENDELSGQDVPLSDGSSRTGRDQGLEKGEDKEDVRRSTMNSNGGLNDESCERTQEAVAA
;
A
#
# COMPACT_ATOMS: atom_id res chain seq x y z
N GLU A 1 -53.03 20.68 -8.50
CA GLU A 1 -53.88 20.00 -9.50
C GLU A 1 -53.01 19.16 -10.42
N PRO A 2 -53.31 17.86 -10.59
CA PRO A 2 -52.47 16.91 -11.33
C PRO A 2 -52.46 17.10 -12.86
N ASN A 3 -53.29 17.99 -13.41
CA ASN A 3 -53.39 18.25 -14.85
C ASN A 3 -52.68 19.54 -15.28
N SER A 4 -51.69 20.00 -14.49
CA SER A 4 -50.97 21.24 -14.79
C SER A 4 -49.99 21.05 -15.96
N PRO A 5 -50.01 21.90 -16.99
CA PRO A 5 -49.11 21.80 -18.15
C PRO A 5 -47.62 21.98 -17.79
N LYS A 6 -47.31 22.47 -16.58
CA LYS A 6 -45.94 22.57 -16.06
C LYS A 6 -45.30 21.21 -15.77
N ILE A 7 -46.11 20.16 -15.55
CA ILE A 7 -45.62 18.82 -15.23
C ILE A 7 -44.84 18.24 -16.42
N ILE A 8 -45.35 18.40 -17.64
CA ILE A 8 -44.71 17.91 -18.87
C ILE A 8 -43.36 18.60 -19.10
N VAL A 9 -43.27 19.89 -18.79
CA VAL A 9 -42.01 20.66 -18.87
C VAL A 9 -41.00 20.13 -17.85
N LEU A 10 -41.42 19.89 -16.61
CA LEU A 10 -40.55 19.34 -15.55
C LEU A 10 -40.08 17.91 -15.86
N GLU A 11 -40.93 17.07 -16.45
CA GLU A 11 -40.54 15.73 -16.91
C GLU A 11 -39.46 15.80 -18.00
N GLN A 12 -39.61 16.73 -18.95
CA GLN A 12 -38.61 16.92 -20.00
C GLN A 12 -37.29 17.50 -19.44
N GLU A 13 -37.37 18.43 -18.49
CA GLU A 13 -36.20 18.96 -17.79
C GLU A 13 -35.49 17.88 -16.96
N LEU A 14 -36.24 16.98 -16.33
CA LEU A 14 -35.69 15.83 -15.60
C LEU A 14 -34.90 14.90 -16.53
N VAL A 15 -35.49 14.49 -17.66
CA VAL A 15 -34.81 13.61 -18.63
C VAL A 15 -33.51 14.26 -19.14
N ARG A 16 -33.53 15.58 -19.36
CA ARG A 16 -32.32 16.33 -19.72
C ARG A 16 -31.28 16.32 -18.60
N ALA A 17 -31.69 16.60 -17.36
CA ALA A 17 -30.80 16.60 -16.21
C ALA A 17 -30.19 15.20 -15.95
N GLU A 18 -30.95 14.12 -16.14
CA GLU A 18 -30.45 12.75 -16.03
C GLU A 18 -29.38 12.44 -17.08
N ALA A 19 -29.59 12.83 -18.34
CA ALA A 19 -28.60 12.65 -19.39
C ALA A 19 -27.32 13.44 -19.12
N GLU A 20 -27.44 14.69 -18.68
CA GLU A 20 -26.30 15.54 -18.29
C GLU A 20 -25.54 14.93 -17.10
N SER A 21 -26.26 14.36 -16.12
CA SER A 21 -25.67 13.67 -14.97
C SER A 21 -24.89 12.42 -15.38
N LEU A 22 -25.42 11.58 -16.28
CA LEU A 22 -24.72 10.38 -16.76
C LEU A 22 -23.43 10.71 -17.50
N VAL A 23 -23.43 11.77 -18.30
CA VAL A 23 -22.23 12.25 -18.99
C VAL A 23 -21.20 12.75 -17.97
N ALA A 24 -21.63 13.53 -16.98
CA ALA A 24 -20.76 14.03 -15.92
C ALA A 24 -20.12 12.90 -15.10
N GLU A 25 -20.90 11.87 -14.73
CA GLU A 25 -20.39 10.70 -14.00
C GLU A 25 -19.33 9.92 -14.80
N ALA A 26 -19.58 9.70 -16.09
CA ALA A 26 -18.62 9.02 -16.96
C ALA A 26 -17.33 9.83 -17.11
N GLN A 27 -17.43 11.14 -17.30
CA GLN A 27 -16.29 12.05 -17.39
C GLN A 27 -15.48 12.08 -16.10
N LEU A 28 -16.16 12.15 -14.95
CA LEU A 28 -15.52 12.10 -13.65
C LEU A 28 -14.81 10.76 -13.43
N SER A 29 -15.44 9.64 -13.78
CA SER A 29 -14.85 8.30 -13.67
C SER A 29 -13.58 8.17 -14.51
N ASN A 30 -13.63 8.62 -15.77
CA ASN A 30 -12.50 8.56 -16.69
C ASN A 30 -11.34 9.45 -16.22
N THR A 31 -11.64 10.70 -15.88
CA THR A 31 -10.64 11.66 -15.39
C THR A 31 -10.00 11.17 -14.11
N THR A 32 -10.81 10.68 -13.15
CA THR A 32 -10.29 10.19 -11.87
C THR A 32 -9.37 9.00 -12.08
N ARG A 33 -9.72 8.03 -12.94
CA ARG A 33 -8.83 6.88 -13.23
C ARG A 33 -7.52 7.31 -13.89
N GLU A 34 -7.57 8.22 -14.84
CA GLU A 34 -6.38 8.74 -15.53
C GLU A 34 -5.47 9.47 -14.55
N LYS A 35 -6.01 10.44 -13.80
CA LYS A 35 -5.23 11.27 -12.87
C LYS A 35 -4.73 10.47 -11.68
N PHE A 36 -5.53 9.55 -11.14
CA PHE A 36 -5.11 8.68 -10.05
C PHE A 36 -3.92 7.81 -10.49
N LYS A 37 -4.01 7.18 -11.66
CA LYS A 37 -2.92 6.36 -12.19
C LYS A 37 -1.66 7.20 -12.40
N ALA A 38 -1.78 8.38 -13.01
CA ALA A 38 -0.64 9.26 -13.25
C ALA A 38 0.01 9.74 -11.95
N ALA A 39 -0.80 10.18 -10.98
CA ALA A 39 -0.33 10.68 -9.69
C ALA A 39 0.45 9.62 -8.91
N TYR A 40 -0.09 8.40 -8.81
CA TYR A 40 0.59 7.33 -8.09
C TYR A 40 1.79 6.77 -8.84
N THR A 41 1.78 6.76 -10.19
CA THR A 41 2.98 6.41 -10.97
C THR A 41 4.11 7.37 -10.63
N TYR A 42 3.85 8.67 -10.71
CA TYR A 42 4.83 9.70 -10.34
C TYR A 42 5.29 9.56 -8.88
N GLN A 43 4.36 9.35 -7.95
CA GLN A 43 4.68 9.20 -6.53
C GLN A 43 5.58 7.98 -6.27
N PHE A 44 5.31 6.83 -6.90
CA PHE A 44 6.11 5.63 -6.71
C PHE A 44 7.47 5.73 -7.37
N ASP A 45 7.56 6.37 -8.54
CA ASP A 45 8.85 6.62 -9.21
C ASP A 45 9.72 7.55 -8.35
N ALA A 46 9.15 8.65 -7.83
CA ALA A 46 9.85 9.57 -6.94
C ALA A 46 10.26 8.92 -5.61
N LEU A 47 9.39 8.09 -5.03
CA LEU A 47 9.69 7.35 -3.81
C LEU A 47 10.82 6.35 -4.05
N HIS A 48 10.81 5.66 -5.19
CA HIS A 48 11.85 4.71 -5.56
C HIS A 48 13.21 5.41 -5.70
N GLU A 49 13.27 6.52 -6.44
CA GLU A 49 14.48 7.37 -6.53
C GLU A 49 14.96 7.80 -5.13
N HIS A 50 14.05 8.29 -4.29
CA HIS A 50 14.39 8.73 -2.95
C HIS A 50 14.99 7.59 -2.11
N CYS A 51 14.36 6.41 -2.13
CA CYS A 51 14.85 5.25 -1.39
C CYS A 51 16.21 4.76 -1.90
N GLU A 52 16.46 4.76 -3.20
CA GLU A 52 17.78 4.37 -3.74
C GLU A 52 18.88 5.36 -3.33
N LYS A 53 18.60 6.66 -3.40
CA LYS A 53 19.54 7.69 -2.92
C LYS A 53 19.80 7.59 -1.41
N VAL A 54 18.77 7.31 -0.63
CA VAL A 54 18.90 7.07 0.82
C VAL A 54 19.74 5.81 1.08
N ALA A 55 19.58 4.75 0.28
CA ALA A 55 20.39 3.54 0.40
C ALA A 55 21.88 3.81 0.11
N ILE A 56 22.18 4.65 -0.89
CA ILE A 56 23.55 5.12 -1.17
C ILE A 56 24.13 5.86 0.04
N ILE A 57 23.39 6.83 0.59
CA ILE A 57 23.81 7.60 1.77
C ILE A 57 24.06 6.68 2.97
N ALA A 58 23.16 5.72 3.21
CA ALA A 58 23.33 4.77 4.31
C ALA A 58 24.59 3.89 4.14
N GLY A 59 24.92 3.50 2.91
CA GLY A 59 26.14 2.77 2.59
C GLY A 59 27.41 3.55 2.94
N TYR A 60 27.51 4.80 2.46
CA TYR A 60 28.64 5.68 2.78
C TYR A 60 28.69 6.09 4.26
N GLY A 61 27.53 6.27 4.89
CA GLY A 61 27.44 6.53 6.33
C GLY A 61 28.03 5.38 7.16
N LYS A 62 27.83 4.13 6.74
CA LYS A 62 28.50 2.98 7.37
C LYS A 62 30.01 3.01 7.14
N HIS A 63 30.47 3.40 5.95
CA HIS A 63 31.89 3.51 5.65
C HIS A 63 32.59 4.59 6.49
N LEU A 64 31.92 5.71 6.80
CA LEU A 64 32.44 6.71 7.73
C LEU A 64 32.66 6.14 9.15
N LEU A 65 31.84 5.18 9.59
CA LEU A 65 32.03 4.55 10.90
C LEU A 65 33.27 3.65 10.95
N GLU A 66 33.76 3.15 9.81
CA GLU A 66 34.98 2.34 9.74
C GLU A 66 36.24 3.16 10.05
N LEU A 67 36.17 4.49 9.95
CA LEU A 67 37.24 5.41 10.35
C LEU A 67 37.36 5.57 11.86
N ILE A 68 36.34 5.17 12.63
CA ILE A 68 36.30 5.32 14.08
C ILE A 68 36.91 4.08 14.73
N ASP A 69 38.00 4.28 15.47
CA ASP A 69 38.60 3.22 16.28
C ASP A 69 37.77 2.91 17.53
N GLY A 70 37.18 1.71 17.54
CA GLY A 70 36.40 1.15 18.64
C GLY A 70 37.22 0.41 19.71
N THR A 71 38.55 0.38 19.61
CA THR A 71 39.38 -0.36 20.58
C THR A 71 39.34 0.28 21.97
N PRO A 72 39.19 -0.53 23.04
CA PRO A 72 39.22 -0.04 24.41
C PRO A 72 40.65 0.40 24.78
N VAL A 73 40.77 1.54 25.46
CA VAL A 73 42.08 2.09 25.88
C VAL A 73 42.38 1.65 27.31
N THR A 74 43.62 1.24 27.56
CA THR A 74 44.10 0.86 28.90
C THR A 74 44.16 2.10 29.81
N PRO A 75 43.73 2.01 31.09
CA PRO A 75 43.87 3.13 32.02
C PRO A 75 45.33 3.61 32.12
N GLY A 76 45.56 4.89 31.82
CA GLY A 76 46.89 5.51 31.81
C GLY A 76 47.56 5.62 30.43
N GLU A 77 47.01 4.98 29.40
CA GLU A 77 47.46 5.11 28.01
C GLU A 77 46.66 6.20 27.29
N THR A 78 47.32 6.98 26.43
CA THR A 78 46.65 7.99 25.59
C THR A 78 46.22 7.36 24.27
N ARG A 79 44.98 7.61 23.84
CA ARG A 79 44.50 7.19 22.52
C ARG A 79 45.35 7.80 21.40
N GLN A 80 45.55 7.05 20.32
CA GLN A 80 46.23 7.56 19.12
C GLN A 80 45.50 8.78 18.54
N THR A 81 46.26 9.71 17.96
CA THR A 81 45.70 10.88 17.28
C THR A 81 44.93 10.44 16.03
N TYR A 82 43.73 10.98 15.84
CA TYR A 82 42.90 10.69 14.68
C TYR A 82 43.44 11.38 13.41
N ASP A 83 43.66 10.61 12.34
CA ASP A 83 44.14 11.09 11.02
C ASP A 83 43.14 10.79 9.88
N GLY A 84 41.90 10.44 10.20
CA GLY A 84 40.88 10.11 9.19
C GLY A 84 40.25 11.32 8.49
N TYR A 85 40.82 12.53 8.60
CA TYR A 85 40.20 13.75 8.05
C TYR A 85 40.18 13.76 6.52
N GLU A 86 41.28 13.40 5.88
CA GLU A 86 41.36 13.32 4.42
C GLU A 86 40.47 12.18 3.88
N ALA A 87 40.51 11.02 4.55
CA ALA A 87 39.68 9.88 4.19
C ALA A 87 38.17 10.20 4.31
N SER A 88 37.73 10.75 5.45
CA SER A 88 36.32 11.13 5.63
C SER A 88 35.84 12.17 4.60
N LYS A 89 36.72 13.11 4.20
CA LYS A 89 36.41 14.06 3.13
C LYS A 89 36.24 13.38 1.78
N ALA A 90 37.11 12.45 1.42
CA ALA A 90 37.00 11.68 0.19
C ALA A 90 35.69 10.87 0.14
N VAL A 91 35.33 10.21 1.25
CA VAL A 91 34.07 9.45 1.37
C VAL A 91 32.83 10.32 1.12
N ILE A 92 32.85 11.58 1.60
CA ILE A 92 31.75 12.52 1.36
C ILE A 92 31.69 12.93 -0.12
N GLN A 93 32.83 13.16 -0.76
CA GLN A 93 32.91 13.51 -2.18
C GLN A 93 32.42 12.37 -3.07
N ASP A 94 32.82 11.13 -2.76
CA ASP A 94 32.36 9.94 -3.47
C ASP A 94 30.83 9.75 -3.33
N CYS A 95 30.28 10.05 -2.15
CA CYS A 95 28.84 10.02 -1.92
C CYS A 95 28.10 11.09 -2.75
N GLU A 96 28.63 12.31 -2.81
CA GLU A 96 28.09 13.39 -3.64
C GLU A 96 28.09 13.01 -5.12
N GLU A 97 29.22 12.46 -5.61
CA GLU A 97 29.35 12.00 -6.99
C GLU A 97 28.37 10.86 -7.29
N ALA A 98 28.23 9.88 -6.39
CA ALA A 98 27.32 8.76 -6.55
C ALA A 98 25.84 9.20 -6.58
N ILE A 99 25.44 10.18 -5.77
CA ILE A 99 24.06 10.71 -5.76
C ILE A 99 23.79 11.54 -7.02
N THR A 100 24.78 12.32 -7.47
CA THR A 100 24.66 13.19 -8.66
C THR A 100 24.60 12.37 -9.94
N ASN A 101 25.38 11.28 -10.01
CA ASN A 101 25.44 10.38 -11.16
C ASN A 101 24.40 9.24 -11.07
N TRP A 102 23.52 9.24 -10.07
CA TRP A 102 22.47 8.22 -9.96
C TRP A 102 21.53 8.29 -11.16
N VAL A 103 21.24 7.14 -11.74
CA VAL A 103 20.31 6.97 -12.86
C VAL A 103 19.25 5.96 -12.46
N ILE A 104 18.03 6.16 -12.96
CA ILE A 104 16.91 5.24 -12.74
C ILE A 104 17.30 3.84 -13.19
N SER A 105 17.43 2.94 -12.22
CA SER A 105 17.59 1.51 -12.43
C SER A 105 16.33 0.98 -13.12
N ASN A 106 16.47 0.30 -14.28
CA ASN A 106 15.34 -0.36 -14.97
C ASN A 106 14.85 -1.63 -14.22
N ALA A 107 14.63 -1.54 -12.90
CA ALA A 107 14.03 -2.60 -12.10
C ALA A 107 12.51 -2.62 -12.33
N ALA A 108 12.10 -3.04 -13.53
CA ALA A 108 10.68 -3.10 -13.89
C ALA A 108 9.97 -4.20 -13.08
N VAL A 109 9.23 -3.82 -12.03
CA VAL A 109 8.27 -4.71 -11.37
C VAL A 109 7.11 -4.97 -12.33
N THR A 110 7.24 -6.01 -13.14
CA THR A 110 6.17 -6.38 -14.06
C THR A 110 4.96 -6.91 -13.27
N SER A 111 3.75 -6.56 -13.69
CA SER A 111 2.49 -7.09 -13.12
C SER A 111 2.40 -8.62 -13.15
N LYS A 112 3.27 -9.27 -13.93
CA LYS A 112 3.44 -10.73 -14.01
C LYS A 112 4.04 -11.33 -12.75
N LEU A 113 4.71 -10.55 -11.89
CA LEU A 113 5.30 -11.03 -10.62
C LEU A 113 4.24 -11.35 -9.56
N SER A 114 3.04 -10.77 -9.64
CA SER A 114 1.98 -11.07 -8.68
C SER A 114 1.29 -12.39 -9.02
N THR A 115 1.66 -13.46 -8.32
CA THR A 115 1.01 -14.78 -8.40
C THR A 115 -0.49 -14.67 -8.08
N ARG A 116 -0.87 -13.81 -7.13
CA ARG A 116 -2.27 -13.57 -6.75
C ARG A 116 -3.06 -12.85 -7.84
N ALA A 117 -2.46 -11.87 -8.53
CA ALA A 117 -3.11 -11.21 -9.65
C ALA A 117 -3.33 -12.19 -10.82
N ARG A 118 -2.37 -13.09 -11.05
CA ARG A 118 -2.46 -14.13 -12.08
C ARG A 118 -3.63 -15.09 -11.82
N THR A 119 -3.75 -15.63 -10.61
CA THR A 119 -4.85 -16.53 -10.24
C THR A 119 -6.21 -15.83 -10.26
N LEU A 120 -6.28 -14.56 -9.87
CA LEU A 120 -7.51 -13.77 -9.97
C LEU A 120 -7.91 -13.51 -11.42
N ALA A 121 -6.95 -13.20 -12.29
CA ALA A 121 -7.19 -12.99 -13.72
C ALA A 121 -7.62 -14.30 -14.42
N GLU A 122 -7.09 -15.45 -14.02
CA GLU A 122 -7.54 -16.76 -14.48
C GLU A 122 -8.96 -17.07 -14.01
N ARG A 123 -9.28 -16.82 -12.73
CA ARG A 123 -10.66 -16.98 -12.23
C ARG A 123 -11.64 -16.08 -12.96
N ARG A 124 -11.30 -14.81 -13.19
CA ARG A 124 -12.13 -13.88 -13.97
C ARG A 124 -12.32 -14.38 -15.40
N ARG A 125 -11.25 -14.81 -16.08
CA ARG A 125 -11.35 -15.38 -17.44
C ARG A 125 -12.21 -16.65 -17.47
N ASN A 126 -12.10 -17.53 -16.49
CA ASN A 126 -12.92 -18.75 -16.41
C ASN A 126 -14.40 -18.44 -16.10
N SER A 127 -14.68 -17.37 -15.36
CA SER A 127 -16.05 -16.91 -15.09
C SER A 127 -16.70 -16.21 -16.29
N ILE A 128 -15.91 -15.61 -17.18
CA ILE A 128 -16.39 -14.85 -18.36
C ILE A 128 -16.47 -15.73 -19.61
N ARG A 129 -15.81 -16.90 -19.62
CA ARG A 129 -16.05 -17.89 -20.68
C ARG A 129 -17.54 -18.25 -20.62
N PRO A 130 -18.33 -17.99 -21.69
CA PRO A 130 -19.66 -18.54 -21.76
C PRO A 130 -19.46 -20.05 -21.67
N LYS A 131 -20.10 -20.67 -20.69
CA LYS A 131 -20.14 -22.11 -20.54
C LYS A 131 -20.65 -22.64 -21.89
N GLY A 132 -19.73 -23.16 -22.70
CA GLY A 132 -20.04 -23.59 -24.06
C GLY A 132 -21.17 -24.61 -23.98
N GLU A 133 -22.29 -24.26 -24.60
CA GLU A 133 -23.24 -25.17 -25.24
C GLU A 133 -23.44 -26.49 -24.49
N ASN A 134 -24.01 -26.39 -23.28
CA ASN A 134 -24.72 -27.46 -22.55
C ASN A 134 -25.47 -26.76 -21.39
N ASP A 135 -26.41 -25.86 -21.74
CA ASP A 135 -27.40 -25.37 -20.80
C ASP A 135 -28.53 -26.41 -20.73
N GLU A 136 -28.19 -27.62 -20.26
CA GLU A 136 -29.20 -28.56 -19.80
C GLU A 136 -29.77 -27.99 -18.51
N LEU A 137 -30.99 -27.45 -18.60
CA LEU A 137 -31.86 -27.00 -17.51
C LEU A 137 -32.28 -28.16 -16.55
N SER A 138 -31.46 -29.21 -16.42
CA SER A 138 -31.75 -30.43 -15.66
C SER A 138 -31.49 -30.29 -14.15
N GLY A 139 -31.16 -29.09 -13.65
CA GLY A 139 -30.81 -28.87 -12.24
C GLY A 139 -31.75 -27.93 -11.47
N GLN A 140 -32.80 -27.39 -12.10
CA GLN A 140 -33.68 -26.41 -11.43
C GLN A 140 -34.72 -27.03 -10.49
N ASP A 141 -34.99 -28.33 -10.64
CA ASP A 141 -35.91 -29.06 -9.75
C ASP A 141 -35.15 -29.87 -8.70
N VAL A 142 -34.46 -29.18 -7.79
CA VAL A 142 -34.10 -29.79 -6.50
C VAL A 142 -35.32 -29.60 -5.60
N PRO A 143 -36.04 -30.68 -5.21
CA PRO A 143 -37.20 -30.53 -4.34
C PRO A 143 -36.74 -29.94 -3.02
N LEU A 144 -37.41 -28.86 -2.61
CA LEU A 144 -37.24 -28.25 -1.29
C LEU A 144 -37.65 -29.30 -0.25
N SER A 145 -36.69 -30.07 0.27
CA SER A 145 -36.91 -31.02 1.35
C SER A 145 -37.36 -30.25 2.58
N ASP A 146 -38.63 -30.40 2.92
CA ASP A 146 -39.24 -29.93 4.14
C ASP A 146 -38.54 -30.55 5.36
N GLY A 147 -38.18 -29.69 6.32
CA GLY A 147 -37.88 -30.05 7.70
C GLY A 147 -36.72 -31.01 7.97
N SER A 148 -35.57 -30.49 8.42
CA SER A 148 -35.19 -30.60 9.85
C SER A 148 -33.74 -30.19 10.14
N SER A 149 -33.62 -29.34 11.15
CA SER A 149 -32.61 -29.32 12.21
C SER A 149 -31.11 -29.32 11.87
N ARG A 150 -30.49 -28.19 12.24
CA ARG A 150 -29.11 -28.07 12.75
C ARG A 150 -28.77 -29.22 13.71
N THR A 151 -27.87 -30.13 13.33
CA THR A 151 -26.87 -30.90 14.13
C THR A 151 -25.94 -31.56 13.09
N GLY A 152 -24.61 -31.66 13.15
CA GLY A 152 -23.64 -31.61 14.23
C GLY A 152 -22.81 -32.91 14.19
N ARG A 153 -21.61 -32.89 13.57
CA ARG A 153 -20.40 -33.75 13.76
C ARG A 153 -19.61 -33.83 12.44
N ASP A 154 -18.35 -33.41 12.35
CA ASP A 154 -17.13 -33.90 13.03
C ASP A 154 -16.83 -35.39 12.76
N GLN A 155 -15.91 -35.63 11.81
CA GLN A 155 -14.79 -36.58 11.89
C GLN A 155 -14.00 -36.66 10.56
N GLY A 156 -12.67 -36.59 10.64
CA GLY A 156 -11.77 -37.02 9.54
C GLY A 156 -10.44 -36.25 9.41
N LEU A 157 -9.52 -36.47 10.36
CA LEU A 157 -8.11 -36.08 10.35
C LEU A 157 -7.32 -36.75 9.21
N GLU A 158 -6.32 -36.07 8.63
CA GLU A 158 -4.96 -36.61 8.39
C GLU A 158 -3.90 -35.48 8.38
N LYS A 159 -2.66 -35.88 8.67
CA LYS A 159 -1.58 -35.13 9.32
C LYS A 159 -0.74 -34.24 8.39
N GLY A 160 -0.20 -33.16 8.95
CA GLY A 160 1.05 -32.52 8.55
C GLY A 160 1.68 -31.89 9.79
N GLU A 161 2.74 -32.51 10.30
CA GLU A 161 3.50 -32.08 11.47
C GLU A 161 4.41 -30.91 11.08
N ASP A 162 4.39 -29.82 11.86
CA ASP A 162 5.56 -28.95 12.07
C ASP A 162 5.42 -28.31 13.46
N LYS A 163 6.31 -28.71 14.37
CA LYS A 163 6.48 -28.11 15.70
C LYS A 163 7.61 -27.09 15.60
N GLU A 164 7.37 -25.83 15.90
CA GLU A 164 8.39 -24.97 16.51
C GLU A 164 7.78 -24.01 17.55
N ASP A 165 8.51 -23.89 18.65
CA ASP A 165 8.16 -23.28 19.93
C ASP A 165 8.11 -21.74 19.89
N VAL A 166 7.06 -21.13 20.46
CA VAL A 166 7.17 -19.80 21.06
C VAL A 166 6.44 -19.75 22.40
N ARG A 167 7.24 -19.76 23.47
CA ARG A 167 6.83 -19.47 24.84
C ARG A 167 6.32 -18.03 24.94
N ARG A 168 5.04 -17.85 25.27
CA ARG A 168 4.46 -16.55 25.63
C ARG A 168 4.57 -16.34 27.15
N SER A 169 5.51 -15.51 27.59
CA SER A 169 5.58 -15.03 28.97
C SER A 169 4.72 -13.78 29.14
N THR A 170 3.73 -13.89 30.00
CA THR A 170 2.91 -12.79 30.55
C THR A 170 3.77 -11.88 31.43
N MET A 171 3.78 -10.56 31.18
CA MET A 171 4.03 -9.56 32.23
C MET A 171 3.19 -8.31 31.97
N ASN A 172 2.29 -8.07 32.92
CA ASN A 172 1.48 -6.88 33.09
C ASN A 172 2.22 -5.95 34.07
N SER A 173 2.37 -4.65 33.76
CA SER A 173 2.45 -3.57 34.76
C SER A 173 2.30 -2.18 34.13
N ASN A 174 1.23 -1.52 34.59
CA ASN A 174 0.82 -0.11 34.53
C ASN A 174 1.87 0.98 34.25
N GLY A 175 1.39 2.05 33.59
CA GLY A 175 1.72 3.42 33.99
C GLY A 175 1.51 4.50 32.92
N GLY A 176 0.53 5.40 33.14
CA GLY A 176 0.64 6.81 32.73
C GLY A 176 -0.12 7.24 31.49
N LEU A 177 -1.37 7.68 31.69
CA LEU A 177 -2.09 8.60 30.81
C LEU A 177 -1.35 9.94 30.78
N ASN A 178 -1.11 10.52 29.61
CA ASN A 178 -0.92 11.96 29.46
C ASN A 178 -1.58 12.45 28.16
N ASP A 179 -2.30 13.53 28.36
CA ASP A 179 -3.24 14.26 27.53
C ASP A 179 -2.47 15.20 26.60
N GLU A 180 -2.65 15.08 25.27
CA GLU A 180 -2.04 16.01 24.30
C GLU A 180 -2.94 17.25 24.13
N SER A 181 -2.52 18.35 24.76
CA SER A 181 -3.04 19.70 24.52
C SER A 181 -2.81 20.13 23.08
N CYS A 182 -3.90 20.19 22.31
CA CYS A 182 -3.98 20.82 21.00
C CYS A 182 -4.08 22.35 21.16
N GLU A 183 -2.95 23.05 21.18
CA GLU A 183 -2.93 24.52 21.17
C GLU A 183 -3.05 25.06 19.73
N ARG A 184 -4.20 25.67 19.46
CA ARG A 184 -4.52 26.46 18.27
C ARG A 184 -4.18 27.93 18.57
N THR A 185 -3.12 28.46 17.98
CA THR A 185 -2.84 29.90 18.02
C THR A 185 -3.84 30.63 17.11
N GLN A 186 -4.76 31.36 17.73
CA GLN A 186 -5.49 32.46 17.10
C GLN A 186 -4.67 33.73 17.27
N GLU A 187 -4.28 34.37 16.17
CA GLU A 187 -3.80 35.75 16.17
C GLU A 187 -4.94 36.63 15.67
N ALA A 188 -5.38 37.57 16.52
CA ALA A 188 -6.44 38.52 16.23
C ALA A 188 -5.84 39.92 16.00
N VAL A 189 -6.09 40.42 14.79
CA VAL A 189 -6.45 41.80 14.39
C VAL A 189 -5.81 42.97 15.16
N ALA A 190 -4.94 43.71 14.46
CA ALA A 190 -4.69 45.13 14.72
C ALA A 190 -5.54 45.98 13.74
N ALA A 191 -6.48 46.74 14.29
CA ALA A 191 -7.10 47.93 13.70
C ALA A 191 -7.56 48.84 14.85
#